data_AF-A0A3M1HR26-F1
#
_entry.id   AF-A0A3M1HR26-F1
#
_cell.length_a   1.000
_cell.length_b   1.000
_cell.length_c   1.000
_cell.angle_alpha   90.00
_cell.angle_beta   90.00
_cell.angle_gamma   90.00
#
_symmetry.space_group_name_H-M   'P 1'
#
loop_
_entity.id
_entity.type
_entity.pdbx_description
1 polymer ?
#
loop_
_entity_poly.entity_id
_entity_poly.type
_entity_poly.pdbx_seq_one_letter_code
_entity_poly.pdbx_strand_id
1 'polypeptide(L)'
;GEGEKGRGEVSTHLPTLAALPSGIEDVAPKLLDLIALDDGAFRERFRRSPIWRARRRGLLRNVAVALGNWGDPVAVPALERALHDPEPLIRGHAAWALGQIGTPRAHRALEHTRHLEDDDYVRHEIERALSHSPAAGD
;
A
#
# COMPACT_ATOMS: atom_id res chain seq x y z
N GLY A 1 56.62 19.87 6.41
CA GLY A 1 55.36 20.21 7.09
C GLY A 1 54.98 21.61 6.69
N GLU A 2 53.73 22.03 6.59
CA GLU A 2 52.45 21.52 7.06
C GLU A 2 51.40 22.31 6.27
N GLY A 3 50.36 21.64 5.78
CA GLY A 3 49.24 22.28 5.12
C GLY A 3 48.03 22.31 6.05
N GLU A 4 47.80 23.43 6.74
CA GLU A 4 46.53 23.72 7.39
C GLU A 4 45.58 24.36 6.37
N LYS A 5 44.70 23.54 5.78
CA LYS A 5 43.52 24.03 5.05
C LYS A 5 42.36 24.22 6.03
N GLY A 6 41.80 25.42 5.99
CA GLY A 6 40.78 25.93 6.89
C GLY A 6 39.52 25.07 7.02
N ARG A 7 39.00 25.06 8.25
CA ARG A 7 37.69 24.52 8.60
C ARG A 7 36.63 25.48 8.07
N GLY A 8 35.96 25.09 6.99
CA GLY A 8 34.70 25.72 6.58
C GLY A 8 33.59 25.28 7.52
N GLU A 9 32.99 26.22 8.23
CA GLU A 9 31.83 26.02 9.08
C GLU A 9 30.66 25.53 8.20
N VAL A 10 30.21 24.29 8.42
CA VAL A 10 29.00 23.77 7.77
C VAL A 10 27.81 24.37 8.52
N SER A 11 27.22 25.42 7.96
CA SER A 11 25.96 26.00 8.45
C SER A 11 24.85 24.96 8.31
N THR A 12 24.56 24.24 9.39
CA THR A 12 23.42 23.32 9.49
C THR A 12 22.16 24.10 9.83
N HIS A 13 21.63 24.85 8.88
CA HIS A 13 20.22 25.23 8.96
C HIS A 13 19.39 24.06 8.42
N LEU A 14 19.02 23.12 9.30
CA LEU A 14 17.86 22.27 9.01
C LEU A 14 16.65 23.20 8.85
N PRO A 15 15.89 23.12 7.75
CA PRO A 15 14.67 23.87 7.63
C PRO A 15 13.68 23.42 8.71
N THR A 16 13.10 24.37 9.43
CA THR A 16 12.03 24.13 10.40
C THR A 16 10.89 23.37 9.72
N LEU A 17 10.33 22.37 10.40
CA LEU A 17 9.30 21.41 9.96
C LEU A 17 7.95 22.04 9.51
N ALA A 18 7.87 23.35 9.32
CA ALA A 18 6.64 24.10 9.08
C ALA A 18 6.28 24.28 7.58
N ALA A 19 7.01 23.68 6.65
CA ALA A 19 6.80 23.88 5.21
C ALA A 19 6.99 22.60 4.37
N LEU A 20 6.51 21.46 4.84
CA LEU A 20 6.26 20.35 3.91
C LEU A 20 5.00 20.71 3.10
N PRO A 21 5.04 20.70 1.75
CA PRO A 21 3.82 20.84 0.96
C PRO A 21 2.81 19.78 1.43
N SER A 22 1.53 20.11 1.44
CA SER A 22 0.38 19.26 1.80
C SER A 22 0.22 18.05 0.86
N GLY A 23 1.25 17.20 0.81
CA GLY A 23 1.57 16.30 -0.29
C GLY A 23 1.18 14.83 -0.08
N ILE A 24 0.35 14.52 0.91
CA ILE A 24 -0.21 13.17 1.11
C ILE A 24 -1.64 13.09 0.57
N GLU A 25 -2.42 14.16 0.71
CA GLU A 25 -3.85 14.20 0.35
C GLU A 25 -4.09 14.04 -1.16
N ASP A 26 -3.14 14.44 -2.02
CA ASP A 26 -3.25 14.35 -3.49
C ASP A 26 -2.72 13.02 -4.08
N VAL A 27 -2.17 12.12 -3.24
CA VAL A 27 -1.64 10.81 -3.69
C VAL A 27 -2.68 9.71 -3.50
N ALA A 28 -3.47 9.78 -2.43
CA ALA A 28 -4.44 8.77 -2.07
C ALA A 28 -5.48 8.48 -3.17
N PRO A 29 -6.13 9.48 -3.81
CA PRO A 29 -7.08 9.21 -4.90
C PRO A 29 -6.46 8.45 -6.06
N LYS A 30 -5.19 8.74 -6.38
CA LYS A 30 -4.45 8.09 -7.47
C LYS A 30 -4.15 6.62 -7.17
N LEU A 31 -3.94 6.24 -5.90
CA LEU A 31 -3.72 4.84 -5.50
C LEU A 31 -5.01 4.01 -5.58
N LEU A 32 -6.16 4.62 -5.25
CA LEU A 32 -7.47 3.97 -5.37
C LEU A 32 -7.81 3.65 -6.83
N ASP A 33 -7.41 4.50 -7.77
CA ASP A 33 -7.56 4.22 -9.21
C ASP A 33 -6.63 3.09 -9.67
N LEU A 34 -5.40 3.06 -9.15
CA LEU A 34 -4.42 2.05 -9.57
C LEU A 34 -4.80 0.66 -9.09
N ILE A 35 -5.28 0.49 -7.85
CA ILE A 35 -5.65 -0.84 -7.31
C ILE A 35 -6.83 -1.47 -8.07
N ALA A 36 -7.65 -0.66 -8.74
CA ALA A 36 -8.80 -1.11 -9.53
C ALA A 36 -8.46 -1.52 -10.97
N LEU A 37 -7.19 -1.41 -11.41
CA LEU A 37 -6.81 -1.74 -12.79
C LEU A 37 -6.94 -3.24 -13.05
N ASP A 38 -7.69 -3.63 -14.06
CA ASP A 38 -7.61 -4.98 -14.65
C ASP A 38 -6.41 -5.11 -15.62
N ASP A 39 -6.23 -6.30 -16.19
CA ASP A 39 -5.15 -6.57 -17.15
C ASP A 39 -5.23 -5.72 -18.42
N GLY A 40 -6.45 -5.47 -18.92
CA GLY A 40 -6.69 -4.67 -20.12
C GLY A 40 -6.31 -3.21 -19.90
N ALA A 41 -6.82 -2.61 -18.82
CA ALA A 41 -6.54 -1.25 -18.41
C ALA A 41 -5.05 -1.04 -18.08
N PHE A 42 -4.41 -2.00 -17.38
CA PHE A 42 -2.96 -1.97 -17.15
C PHE A 42 -2.18 -1.96 -18.46
N ARG A 43 -2.54 -2.84 -19.40
CA ARG A 43 -1.86 -2.93 -20.70
C ARG A 43 -2.03 -1.66 -21.52
N GLU A 44 -3.23 -1.11 -21.59
CA GLU A 44 -3.48 0.12 -22.33
C GLU A 44 -2.66 1.29 -21.75
N ARG A 45 -2.68 1.43 -20.43
CA ARG A 45 -2.04 2.54 -19.72
C ARG A 45 -0.51 2.47 -19.72
N PHE A 46 0.07 1.26 -19.59
CA PHE A 46 1.51 1.13 -19.28
C PHE A 46 2.34 0.40 -20.33
N ARG A 47 1.80 -0.05 -21.47
CA ARG A 47 2.56 -0.77 -22.52
C ARG A 47 3.84 -0.08 -23.01
N ARG A 48 3.92 1.26 -22.92
CA ARG A 48 5.09 2.07 -23.34
C ARG A 48 5.78 2.76 -22.16
N SER A 49 5.51 2.29 -20.93
CA SER A 49 6.06 2.84 -19.69
C SER A 49 7.08 1.87 -19.07
N PRO A 50 8.11 2.38 -18.36
CA PRO A 50 8.99 1.54 -17.53
C PRO A 50 8.23 0.65 -16.52
N ILE A 51 7.02 1.05 -16.12
CA ILE A 51 6.12 0.29 -15.22
C ILE A 51 5.75 -1.07 -15.81
N TRP A 52 5.76 -1.24 -17.14
CA TRP A 52 5.49 -2.51 -17.81
C TRP A 52 6.33 -3.67 -17.26
N ARG A 53 7.57 -3.40 -16.86
CA ARG A 53 8.49 -4.41 -16.31
C ARG A 53 8.03 -4.97 -14.95
N ALA A 54 7.37 -4.17 -14.13
CA ALA A 54 6.83 -4.60 -12.85
C ALA A 54 5.61 -5.54 -13.01
N ARG A 55 4.97 -5.52 -14.19
CA ARG A 55 3.70 -6.20 -14.49
C ARG A 55 2.55 -5.70 -13.59
N ARG A 56 1.31 -6.06 -13.95
CA ARG A 56 0.11 -5.70 -13.17
C ARG A 56 0.24 -6.16 -11.72
N ARG A 57 0.54 -7.46 -11.53
CA ARG A 57 0.68 -8.05 -10.19
C ARG A 57 1.69 -7.31 -9.29
N GLY A 58 2.83 -6.87 -9.84
CA GLY A 58 3.85 -6.17 -9.07
C GLY A 58 3.44 -4.73 -8.74
N LEU A 59 2.78 -4.04 -9.68
CA LEU A 59 2.21 -2.72 -9.42
C LEU A 59 1.13 -2.80 -8.33
N LEU A 60 0.14 -3.69 -8.49
CA LEU A 60 -1.00 -3.76 -7.57
C LEU A 60 -0.60 -4.25 -6.18
N ARG A 61 0.35 -5.19 -6.09
CA ARG A 61 1.01 -5.54 -4.82
C ARG A 61 1.54 -4.28 -4.10
N ASN A 62 2.32 -3.45 -4.80
CA ASN A 62 2.91 -2.26 -4.20
C ASN A 62 1.85 -1.21 -3.82
N VAL A 63 0.79 -1.09 -4.63
CA VAL A 63 -0.33 -0.19 -4.33
C VAL A 63 -1.08 -0.65 -3.07
N ALA A 64 -1.36 -1.95 -2.92
CA ALA A 64 -1.99 -2.50 -1.72
C ALA A 64 -1.13 -2.22 -0.47
N VAL A 65 0.19 -2.41 -0.58
CA VAL A 65 1.13 -2.07 0.51
C VAL A 65 1.05 -0.58 0.87
N ALA A 66 1.06 0.30 -0.13
CA ALA A 66 0.97 1.74 0.10
C ALA A 66 -0.37 2.15 0.77
N LEU A 67 -1.48 1.54 0.36
CA LEU A 67 -2.79 1.79 0.97
C LEU A 67 -2.87 1.28 2.41
N GLY A 68 -2.30 0.10 2.71
CA GLY A 68 -2.21 -0.41 4.07
C GLY A 68 -1.36 0.48 4.98
N ASN A 69 -0.20 0.93 4.49
CA ASN A 69 0.67 1.87 5.22
C ASN A 69 0.02 3.22 5.45
N TRP A 70 -0.84 3.66 4.54
CA TRP A 70 -1.60 4.90 4.69
C TRP A 70 -2.66 4.78 5.79
N GLY A 71 -3.27 3.61 5.95
CA GLY A 71 -4.16 3.30 7.07
C GLY A 71 -5.54 3.96 7.03
N ASP A 72 -5.86 4.74 5.99
CA ASP A 72 -7.13 5.47 5.92
C ASP A 72 -8.30 4.55 5.54
N PRO A 73 -9.42 4.58 6.31
CA PRO A 73 -10.64 3.84 6.02
C PRO A 73 -11.22 4.00 4.61
N VAL A 74 -10.94 5.12 3.90
CA VAL A 74 -11.43 5.33 2.54
C VAL A 74 -10.86 4.32 1.53
N ALA A 75 -9.74 3.66 1.85
CA ALA A 75 -9.17 2.60 1.02
C ALA A 75 -9.93 1.25 1.13
N VAL A 76 -10.71 1.05 2.20
CA VAL A 76 -11.35 -0.24 2.51
C VAL A 76 -12.22 -0.75 1.36
N PRO A 77 -13.12 0.03 0.75
CA PRO A 77 -13.95 -0.47 -0.35
C PRO A 77 -13.13 -0.91 -1.59
N ALA A 78 -11.98 -0.28 -1.83
CA ALA A 78 -11.12 -0.63 -2.96
C ALA A 78 -10.33 -1.91 -2.69
N LEU A 79 -9.81 -2.06 -1.48
CA LEU A 79 -9.11 -3.28 -1.04
C LEU A 79 -10.05 -4.48 -0.92
N GLU A 80 -11.30 -4.25 -0.49
CA GLU A 80 -12.36 -5.28 -0.47
C GLU A 80 -12.61 -5.85 -1.88
N ARG A 81 -12.61 -5.01 -2.93
CA ARG A 81 -12.67 -5.50 -4.31
C ARG A 81 -11.43 -6.30 -4.70
N ALA A 82 -10.24 -5.87 -4.24
CA ALA A 82 -8.99 -6.55 -4.53
C ALA A 82 -8.87 -7.93 -3.85
N LEU A 83 -9.66 -8.22 -2.82
CA LEU A 83 -9.82 -9.58 -2.27
C LEU A 83 -10.44 -10.58 -3.26
N HIS A 84 -10.99 -10.11 -4.39
CA HIS A 84 -11.56 -10.96 -5.43
C HIS A 84 -10.70 -11.00 -6.70
N ASP A 85 -9.46 -10.52 -6.63
CA ASP A 85 -8.54 -10.55 -7.78
C ASP A 85 -8.20 -12.00 -8.17
N PRO A 86 -8.11 -12.33 -9.49
CA PRO A 86 -7.71 -13.66 -9.91
C PRO A 86 -6.29 -14.06 -9.44
N GLU A 87 -5.40 -13.10 -9.20
CA GLU A 87 -4.03 -13.36 -8.75
C GLU A 87 -3.96 -13.47 -7.22
N PRO A 88 -3.57 -14.63 -6.65
CA PRO A 88 -3.44 -14.82 -5.20
C PRO A 88 -2.50 -13.80 -4.55
N LEU A 89 -1.42 -13.39 -5.23
CA LEU A 89 -0.50 -12.38 -4.73
C LEU A 89 -1.20 -11.06 -4.40
N ILE A 90 -2.16 -10.63 -5.24
CA ILE A 90 -2.91 -9.38 -5.02
C ILE A 90 -3.88 -9.57 -3.85
N ARG A 91 -4.63 -10.69 -3.82
CA ARG A 91 -5.56 -10.98 -2.73
C ARG A 91 -4.88 -10.99 -1.37
N GLY A 92 -3.72 -11.65 -1.25
CA GLY A 92 -2.95 -11.71 -0.01
C GLY A 92 -2.49 -10.32 0.48
N HIS A 93 -2.00 -9.45 -0.43
CA HIS A 93 -1.60 -8.09 -0.04
C HIS A 93 -2.80 -7.18 0.27
N ALA A 94 -3.95 -7.40 -0.38
CA ALA A 94 -5.18 -6.71 -0.03
C ALA A 94 -5.66 -7.13 1.37
N ALA A 95 -5.58 -8.42 1.71
CA ALA A 95 -5.90 -8.92 3.05
C ALA A 95 -4.99 -8.30 4.12
N TRP A 96 -3.67 -8.30 3.88
CA TRP A 96 -2.71 -7.62 4.76
C TRP A 96 -3.06 -6.14 4.96
N ALA A 97 -3.34 -5.40 3.88
CA ALA A 97 -3.65 -3.98 3.95
C ALA A 97 -4.95 -3.69 4.71
N LEU A 98 -5.98 -4.52 4.54
CA LEU A 98 -7.22 -4.44 5.31
C LEU A 98 -6.97 -4.70 6.80
N GLY A 99 -6.08 -5.65 7.13
CA GLY A 99 -5.60 -5.87 8.49
C GLY A 99 -4.97 -4.60 9.08
N GLN A 100 -4.07 -3.95 8.35
CA GLN A 100 -3.42 -2.70 8.80
C GLN A 100 -4.42 -1.56 9.05
N ILE A 101 -5.47 -1.46 8.23
CA ILE A 101 -6.50 -0.42 8.39
C ILE A 101 -7.42 -0.73 9.59
N GLY A 102 -7.68 -2.00 9.91
CA GLY A 102 -8.30 -2.43 11.17
C GLY A 102 -9.76 -1.98 11.40
N THR A 103 -10.43 -1.37 10.43
CA THR A 103 -11.82 -0.93 10.62
C THR A 103 -12.79 -2.12 10.75
N PRO A 104 -13.95 -1.94 11.41
CA PRO A 104 -14.97 -3.00 11.47
C PRO A 104 -15.41 -3.52 10.10
N ARG A 105 -15.42 -2.66 9.07
CA ARG A 105 -15.71 -3.08 7.69
C ARG A 105 -14.60 -3.96 7.13
N ALA A 106 -13.34 -3.58 7.33
CA ALA A 106 -12.19 -4.38 6.91
C ALA A 106 -12.19 -5.77 7.56
N HIS A 107 -12.44 -5.82 8.88
CA HIS A 107 -12.56 -7.08 9.61
C HIS A 107 -13.67 -7.99 9.04
N ARG A 108 -14.86 -7.44 8.78
CA ARG A 108 -15.96 -8.22 8.15
C ARG A 108 -15.61 -8.74 6.76
N ALA A 109 -14.92 -7.94 5.95
CA ALA A 109 -14.47 -8.37 4.63
C ALA A 109 -13.48 -9.53 4.72
N LEU A 110 -12.51 -9.45 5.64
CA LEU A 110 -11.53 -10.51 5.90
C LEU A 110 -12.21 -11.80 6.39
N GLU A 111 -13.13 -11.71 7.35
CA GLU A 111 -13.86 -12.89 7.84
C GLU A 111 -14.69 -13.55 6.74
N HIS A 112 -15.39 -12.76 5.93
CA HIS A 112 -16.15 -13.29 4.81
C HIS A 112 -15.24 -14.02 3.81
N THR A 113 -14.13 -13.39 3.39
CA THR A 113 -13.20 -13.99 2.44
C THR A 113 -12.49 -15.22 3.00
N ARG A 114 -12.19 -15.28 4.30
CA ARG A 114 -11.61 -16.47 4.96
C ARG A 114 -12.40 -17.74 4.67
N HIS A 115 -13.73 -17.65 4.59
CA HIS A 115 -14.60 -18.79 4.36
C HIS A 115 -14.74 -19.20 2.90
N LEU A 116 -14.27 -18.38 1.96
CA LEU A 116 -14.37 -18.59 0.52
C LEU A 116 -13.02 -18.84 -0.15
N GLU A 117 -11.92 -18.52 0.52
CA GLU A 117 -10.58 -18.60 -0.04
C GLU A 117 -10.01 -20.02 0.06
N ASP A 118 -9.48 -20.49 -1.07
CA ASP A 118 -8.86 -21.82 -1.19
C ASP A 118 -7.33 -21.76 -1.27
N ASP A 119 -6.75 -20.60 -1.63
CA ASP A 119 -5.29 -20.45 -1.74
C ASP A 119 -4.62 -20.36 -0.35
N ASP A 120 -3.67 -21.26 -0.09
CA ASP A 120 -2.96 -21.37 1.20
C ASP A 120 -2.27 -20.07 1.61
N TYR A 121 -1.63 -19.38 0.66
CA TYR A 121 -0.92 -18.15 0.93
C TYR A 121 -1.91 -17.04 1.32
N VAL A 122 -3.03 -16.92 0.61
CA VAL A 122 -4.04 -15.91 0.92
C VAL A 122 -4.72 -16.21 2.25
N ARG A 123 -5.06 -17.47 2.54
CA ARG A 123 -5.61 -17.88 3.85
C ARG A 123 -4.68 -17.48 4.99
N HIS A 124 -3.39 -17.75 4.84
CA HIS A 124 -2.38 -17.37 5.83
C HIS A 124 -2.34 -15.85 6.07
N GLU A 125 -2.37 -15.03 5.01
CA GLU A 125 -2.39 -13.57 5.16
C GLU A 125 -3.70 -13.07 5.82
N ILE A 126 -4.85 -13.68 5.52
CA ILE A 126 -6.13 -13.36 6.16
C ILE A 126 -6.09 -13.70 7.66
N GLU A 127 -5.59 -14.88 8.03
CA GLU A 127 -5.46 -15.30 9.43
C GLU A 127 -4.51 -14.39 10.21
N ARG A 128 -3.40 -13.99 9.58
CA ARG A 128 -2.46 -13.01 10.16
C ARG A 128 -3.12 -11.65 10.36
N ALA A 129 -3.87 -11.17 9.39
CA ALA A 129 -4.59 -9.90 9.47
C ALA A 129 -5.67 -9.90 10.57
N LEU A 130 -6.41 -11.00 10.72
CA LEU A 130 -7.44 -11.14 11.75
C LEU A 130 -6.87 -11.34 13.16
N SER A 131 -5.70 -11.95 13.29
CA SER A 131 -5.03 -12.15 14.60
C SER A 131 -4.33 -10.89 15.10
N HIS A 132 -3.85 -10.05 14.19
CA HIS A 132 -3.17 -8.79 14.50
C HIS A 132 -4.04 -7.61 14.06
N SER A 133 -5.15 -7.39 14.77
CA SER A 133 -5.85 -6.11 14.67
C SER A 133 -4.91 -5.03 15.23
N PRO A 134 -4.62 -3.94 14.50
CA PRO A 134 -3.76 -2.88 15.00
C PRO A 134 -4.36 -2.39 16.31
N ALA A 135 -3.56 -2.46 17.38
CA ALA A 135 -3.89 -1.77 18.62
C ALA A 135 -4.23 -0.33 18.23
N ALA A 136 -5.46 0.10 18.54
CA ALA A 136 -5.82 1.51 18.48
C ALA A 136 -4.71 2.27 19.22
N GLY A 137 -4.03 3.17 18.51
CA GLY A 137 -2.75 3.74 18.94
C GLY A 137 -2.75 4.22 20.40
N ASP A 138 -1.66 3.89 21.09
CA ASP A 138 -1.22 4.54 22.33
C ASP A 138 -0.85 6.02 22.09
#